data_AF-A0A094HRQ0-F1
#
_entry.id   AF-A0A094HRQ0-F1
#
_cell.length_a   1.000
_cell.length_b   1.000
_cell.length_c   1.000
_cell.angle_alpha   90.00
_cell.angle_beta   90.00
_cell.angle_gamma   90.00
#
_symmetry.space_group_name_H-M   'P 1'
#
loop_
_entity.id
_entity.type
_entity.pdbx_description
1 polymer ?
#
loop_
_entity_poly.entity_id
_entity_poly.type
_entity_poly.pdbx_seq_one_letter_code
_entity_poly.pdbx_strand_id
1 'polypeptide(L)'
;HTFCDLCLVNYGRGALGAPWTISIKLCPLCDVEVNKVVKIKPPTAGVRVFTADGGGVRGVVGIRWLKVLESNLHLPMPIQEHFDLVVGTSSGGLIGWGLSSEGWSVEECDNKYETLSGVAFHTGLPPQLHSIGVIQMIRHVIVSCTTGSRYSSSGIKKAICSSFGEDAVLFGNATSTKIAITATTTDKSSTVIFTNYNGPQRPVGCGYTTPSGKDAQDMKVWEVARATSAAPP
;
A
#
# COMPACT_ATOMS: atom_id res chain seq x y z
N HIS A 1 -10.19 -13.39 -17.05
CA HIS A 1 -11.06 -12.19 -17.10
C HIS A 1 -11.06 -11.48 -15.75
N THR A 2 -11.22 -10.15 -15.73
CA THR A 2 -11.44 -9.36 -14.50
C THR A 2 -12.94 -9.14 -14.27
N PHE A 3 -13.33 -8.92 -13.01
CA PHE A 3 -14.73 -8.73 -12.60
C PHE A 3 -14.93 -7.30 -12.10
N CYS A 4 -15.93 -6.60 -12.62
CA CYS A 4 -16.42 -5.37 -12.00
C CYS A 4 -17.48 -5.68 -10.93
N ASP A 5 -17.82 -4.69 -10.11
CA ASP A 5 -18.82 -4.82 -9.04
C ASP A 5 -20.16 -5.36 -9.57
N LEU A 6 -20.58 -4.93 -10.78
CA LEU A 6 -21.82 -5.41 -11.39
C LEU A 6 -21.74 -6.89 -11.80
N CYS A 7 -20.60 -7.35 -12.34
CA CYS A 7 -20.40 -8.76 -12.65
C CYS A 7 -20.45 -9.62 -11.38
N LEU A 8 -19.86 -9.15 -10.28
CA LEU A 8 -19.90 -9.85 -9.00
C LEU A 8 -21.33 -9.94 -8.47
N VAL A 9 -22.09 -8.84 -8.49
CA VAL A 9 -23.49 -8.83 -8.04
C VAL A 9 -24.39 -9.72 -8.89
N ASN A 10 -24.23 -9.71 -10.21
CA ASN A 10 -25.11 -10.46 -11.11
C ASN A 10 -24.82 -11.96 -11.17
N TYR A 11 -23.54 -12.36 -11.07
CA TYR A 11 -23.12 -13.75 -11.30
C TYR A 11 -22.56 -14.44 -10.05
N GLY A 12 -22.29 -13.70 -8.98
CA GLY A 12 -21.81 -14.24 -7.71
C GLY A 12 -22.94 -14.69 -6.79
N ARG A 13 -22.57 -15.32 -5.68
CA ARG A 13 -23.49 -15.72 -4.60
C ARG A 13 -23.10 -15.02 -3.30
N GLY A 14 -24.04 -14.29 -2.72
CA GLY A 14 -23.89 -13.67 -1.42
C GLY A 14 -23.82 -14.72 -0.30
N ALA A 15 -23.00 -14.46 0.72
CA ALA A 15 -22.92 -15.29 1.91
C ALA A 15 -24.16 -15.12 2.80
N LEU A 16 -24.57 -16.18 3.50
CA LEU A 16 -25.63 -16.14 4.51
C LEU A 16 -25.25 -15.16 5.62
N GLY A 17 -26.13 -14.20 5.93
CA GLY A 17 -25.89 -13.16 6.93
C GLY A 17 -24.97 -12.01 6.48
N ALA A 18 -24.28 -12.15 5.35
CA ALA A 18 -23.44 -11.12 4.76
C ALA A 18 -23.68 -11.05 3.24
N PRO A 19 -24.84 -10.53 2.78
CA PRO A 19 -25.25 -10.58 1.38
C PRO A 19 -24.30 -9.84 0.44
N TRP A 20 -23.53 -8.89 0.98
CA TRP A 20 -22.54 -8.11 0.25
C TRP A 20 -21.13 -8.72 0.28
N THR A 21 -20.96 -9.87 0.92
CA THR A 21 -19.80 -10.75 0.74
C THR A 21 -20.12 -11.74 -0.36
N ILE A 22 -19.60 -11.49 -1.56
CA ILE A 22 -19.94 -12.21 -2.77
C ILE A 22 -18.86 -13.22 -3.12
N SER A 23 -19.29 -14.46 -3.33
CA SER A 23 -18.43 -15.55 -3.82
C SER A 23 -18.70 -15.84 -5.29
N ILE A 24 -17.65 -15.98 -6.10
CA ILE A 24 -17.72 -16.38 -7.50
C ILE A 24 -16.79 -17.57 -7.73
N LYS A 25 -17.39 -18.73 -8.06
CA LYS A 25 -16.64 -19.98 -8.26
C LYS A 25 -16.11 -20.11 -9.68
N LEU A 26 -16.94 -19.81 -10.67
CA LEU A 26 -16.62 -19.92 -12.10
C LEU A 26 -16.71 -18.55 -12.78
N CYS A 27 -15.87 -18.33 -13.79
CA CYS A 27 -15.95 -17.14 -14.62
C CYS A 27 -17.16 -17.20 -15.56
N PRO A 28 -18.15 -16.29 -15.50
CA PRO A 28 -19.33 -16.29 -16.37
C PRO A 28 -19.03 -16.12 -17.88
N LEU A 29 -17.78 -15.85 -18.26
CA LEU A 29 -17.39 -15.67 -19.67
C LEU A 29 -16.66 -16.87 -20.26
N CYS A 30 -15.99 -17.70 -19.45
CA CYS A 30 -15.17 -18.80 -19.95
C CYS A 30 -15.22 -20.07 -19.09
N ASP A 31 -16.06 -20.11 -18.06
CA ASP A 31 -16.26 -21.24 -17.15
C ASP A 31 -15.00 -21.77 -16.44
N VAL A 32 -13.89 -21.05 -16.52
CA VAL A 32 -12.69 -21.34 -15.75
C VAL A 32 -12.95 -21.05 -14.27
N GLU A 33 -12.46 -21.94 -13.41
CA GLU A 33 -12.55 -21.81 -11.97
C GLU A 33 -11.72 -20.63 -11.46
N VAL A 34 -12.33 -19.78 -10.61
CA VAL A 34 -11.75 -18.56 -10.05
C VAL A 34 -11.69 -18.61 -8.53
N ASN A 35 -12.70 -19.21 -7.87
CA ASN A 35 -12.81 -19.34 -6.41
C ASN A 35 -12.49 -18.06 -5.64
N LYS A 36 -13.25 -17.01 -5.92
CA LYS A 36 -12.97 -15.67 -5.40
C LYS A 36 -14.08 -15.17 -4.49
N VAL A 37 -13.69 -14.55 -3.38
CA VAL A 37 -14.61 -13.90 -2.44
C VAL A 37 -14.27 -12.42 -2.37
N VAL A 38 -15.27 -11.56 -2.57
CA VAL A 38 -15.11 -10.10 -2.58
C VAL A 38 -16.21 -9.49 -1.72
N LYS A 39 -15.86 -8.60 -0.81
CA LYS A 39 -16.84 -7.76 -0.09
C LYS A 39 -17.08 -6.50 -0.90
N ILE A 40 -18.34 -6.24 -1.17
CA ILE A 40 -18.80 -5.03 -1.84
C ILE A 40 -19.42 -4.12 -0.79
N LYS A 41 -19.19 -2.81 -0.91
CA LYS A 41 -19.85 -1.84 -0.04
C LYS A 41 -21.37 -1.90 -0.29
N PRO A 42 -22.22 -2.10 0.75
CA PRO A 42 -23.66 -2.02 0.59
C PRO A 42 -24.10 -0.66 0.00
N PRO A 43 -25.14 -0.60 -0.85
CA PRO A 43 -25.65 0.64 -1.44
C PRO A 43 -26.12 1.65 -0.39
N THR A 44 -26.64 1.15 0.74
CA THR A 44 -27.15 1.96 1.86
C THR A 44 -26.07 2.35 2.87
N ALA A 45 -24.85 1.81 2.76
CA ALA A 45 -23.75 2.14 3.66
C ALA A 45 -22.98 3.36 3.16
N GLY A 46 -22.55 4.22 4.09
CA GLY A 46 -21.59 5.30 3.80
C GLY A 46 -20.22 4.73 3.40
N VAL A 47 -19.41 5.54 2.71
CA VAL A 47 -18.03 5.17 2.36
C VAL A 47 -17.13 5.41 3.57
N ARG A 48 -16.38 4.38 3.97
CA ARG A 48 -15.42 4.44 5.08
C ARG A 48 -14.02 4.53 4.50
N VAL A 49 -13.33 5.63 4.83
CA VAL A 49 -12.01 5.94 4.28
C VAL A 49 -10.98 5.92 5.40
N PHE A 50 -9.87 5.23 5.16
CA PHE A 50 -8.68 5.31 6.00
C PHE A 50 -7.56 6.03 5.23
N THR A 51 -7.05 7.10 5.81
CA THR A 51 -5.95 7.87 5.24
C THR A 51 -4.72 7.72 6.12
N ALA A 52 -3.57 7.42 5.51
CA ALA A 52 -2.32 7.24 6.21
C ALA A 52 -1.24 8.16 5.62
N ASP A 53 -0.71 9.02 6.47
CA ASP A 53 0.32 9.99 6.08
C ASP A 53 1.72 9.38 5.99
N GLY A 54 2.58 10.10 5.28
CA GLY A 54 4.00 9.82 5.22
C GLY A 54 4.73 10.25 6.49
N GLY A 55 5.76 9.51 6.88
CA GLY A 55 6.55 9.82 8.07
C GLY A 55 7.90 9.11 8.17
N GLY A 56 8.29 8.36 7.13
CA GLY A 56 9.44 7.45 7.19
C GLY A 56 9.26 6.45 8.33
N VAL A 57 10.32 6.20 9.11
CA VAL A 57 10.28 5.30 10.27
C VAL A 57 9.14 5.62 11.26
N ARG A 58 8.66 6.87 11.32
CA ARG A 58 7.56 7.29 12.22
C ARG A 58 6.20 6.72 11.82
N GLY A 59 6.07 6.01 10.70
CA GLY A 59 4.85 5.30 10.33
C GLY A 59 4.33 4.36 11.42
N VAL A 60 5.24 3.80 12.25
CA VAL A 60 4.95 3.05 13.48
C VAL A 60 3.97 3.75 14.42
N VAL A 61 4.02 5.09 14.52
CA VAL A 61 3.13 5.85 15.39
C VAL A 61 1.68 5.71 14.93
N GLY A 62 1.43 5.78 13.61
CA GLY A 62 0.09 5.60 13.05
C GLY A 62 -0.46 4.20 13.27
N ILE A 63 0.38 3.16 13.13
CA ILE A 63 0.00 1.77 13.39
C ILE A 63 -0.37 1.58 14.87
N ARG A 64 0.43 2.12 15.79
CA ARG A 64 0.17 2.01 17.23
C ARG A 64 -1.10 2.75 17.65
N TRP A 65 -1.40 3.90 17.03
CA TRP A 65 -2.70 4.55 17.21
C TRP A 65 -3.85 3.67 16.72
N LEU A 66 -3.70 3.00 15.58
CA LEU A 66 -4.69 2.08 15.07
C LEU A 66 -4.92 0.90 16.05
N LYS A 67 -3.87 0.40 16.69
CA LYS A 67 -3.94 -0.67 17.71
C LYS A 67 -4.72 -0.22 18.95
N VAL A 68 -4.45 1.00 19.43
CA VAL A 68 -5.21 1.60 20.54
C VAL A 68 -6.67 1.75 20.14
N LEU A 69 -6.95 2.26 18.95
CA LEU A 69 -8.31 2.50 18.49
C LEU A 69 -9.08 1.18 18.31
N GLU A 70 -8.48 0.15 17.72
CA GLU A 70 -9.04 -1.20 17.64
C GLU A 70 -9.39 -1.78 19.02
N SER A 71 -8.49 -1.63 19.99
CA SER A 71 -8.69 -2.11 21.37
C SER A 71 -9.84 -1.42 22.10
N ASN A 72 -10.12 -0.15 21.77
CA ASN A 72 -11.17 0.64 22.42
C ASN A 72 -12.54 0.49 21.76
N LEU A 73 -12.58 0.25 20.45
CA LEU A 73 -13.85 0.19 19.70
C LEU A 73 -14.61 -1.12 19.84
N HIS A 74 -13.97 -2.19 20.38
CA HIS A 74 -14.59 -3.52 20.55
C HIS A 74 -15.30 -4.00 19.27
N LEU A 75 -14.62 -3.86 18.13
CA LEU A 75 -15.20 -4.13 16.82
C LEU A 75 -15.47 -5.63 16.64
N PRO A 76 -16.56 -6.01 15.93
CA PRO A 76 -16.90 -7.41 15.69
C PRO A 76 -15.97 -8.11 14.68
N MET A 77 -15.08 -7.35 14.05
CA MET A 77 -14.13 -7.80 13.03
C MET A 77 -12.91 -6.86 13.03
N PRO A 78 -11.74 -7.32 12.55
CA PRO A 78 -10.51 -6.54 12.53
C PRO A 78 -10.69 -5.17 11.87
N ILE A 79 -10.01 -4.16 12.40
CA ILE A 79 -10.25 -2.76 12.01
C ILE A 79 -10.01 -2.51 10.52
N GLN A 80 -9.03 -3.18 9.91
CA GLN A 80 -8.71 -3.06 8.49
C GLN A 80 -9.87 -3.48 7.58
N GLU A 81 -10.79 -4.31 8.05
CA GLU A 81 -11.96 -4.74 7.29
C GLU A 81 -13.11 -3.73 7.31
N HIS A 82 -12.96 -2.64 8.07
CA HIS A 82 -13.94 -1.54 8.10
C HIS A 82 -13.67 -0.47 7.06
N PHE A 83 -12.64 -0.59 6.23
CA PHE A 83 -12.28 0.43 5.24
C PHE A 83 -12.68 -0.01 3.82
N ASP A 84 -13.44 0.85 3.14
CA ASP A 84 -13.80 0.67 1.74
C ASP A 84 -12.75 1.27 0.80
N LEU A 85 -12.05 2.30 1.27
CA LEU A 85 -10.96 2.98 0.58
C LEU A 85 -9.81 3.26 1.55
N VAL A 86 -8.60 2.90 1.15
CA VAL A 86 -7.36 3.29 1.82
C VAL A 86 -6.57 4.22 0.92
N VAL A 87 -6.17 5.37 1.45
CA VAL A 87 -5.31 6.34 0.77
C VAL A 87 -4.03 6.51 1.58
N GLY A 88 -2.88 6.29 0.95
CA GLY A 88 -1.60 6.32 1.65
C GLY A 88 -0.52 7.09 0.91
N THR A 89 0.26 7.86 1.67
CA THR A 89 1.45 8.56 1.18
C THR A 89 2.70 8.00 1.84
N SER A 90 3.74 7.69 1.06
CA SER A 90 5.03 7.18 1.57
C SER A 90 4.83 5.98 2.50
N SER A 91 5.35 6.03 3.73
CA SER A 91 5.11 5.02 4.77
C SER A 91 3.63 4.63 4.91
N GLY A 92 2.71 5.59 4.83
CA GLY A 92 1.28 5.33 4.90
C GLY A 92 0.75 4.51 3.73
N GLY A 93 1.35 4.63 2.55
CA GLY A 93 1.06 3.77 1.39
C GLY A 93 1.43 2.31 1.64
N LEU A 94 2.61 2.08 2.22
CA LEU A 94 3.09 0.73 2.56
C LEU A 94 2.24 0.10 3.68
N ILE A 95 1.90 0.89 4.71
CA ILE A 95 1.05 0.46 5.83
C ILE A 95 -0.35 0.12 5.35
N GLY A 96 -0.95 1.03 4.56
CA GLY A 96 -2.26 0.81 3.96
C GLY A 96 -2.30 -0.43 3.06
N TRP A 97 -1.25 -0.66 2.27
CA TRP A 97 -1.11 -1.87 1.46
C TRP A 97 -1.03 -3.13 2.32
N GLY A 98 -0.19 -3.14 3.37
CA GLY A 98 -0.06 -4.27 4.28
C GLY A 98 -1.37 -4.64 4.97
N LEU A 99 -2.12 -3.64 5.46
CA LEU A 99 -3.42 -3.87 6.11
C LEU A 99 -4.49 -4.35 5.12
N SER A 100 -4.60 -3.72 3.95
CA SER A 100 -5.73 -3.94 3.05
C SER A 100 -5.49 -4.97 1.95
N SER A 101 -4.26 -5.10 1.47
CA SER A 101 -3.91 -6.06 0.41
C SER A 101 -3.41 -7.37 0.97
N GLU A 102 -2.43 -7.30 1.87
CA GLU A 102 -1.83 -8.49 2.47
C GLU A 102 -2.68 -9.06 3.62
N GLY A 103 -3.68 -8.30 4.08
CA GLY A 103 -4.59 -8.71 5.16
C GLY A 103 -3.92 -8.80 6.53
N TRP A 104 -2.78 -8.13 6.74
CA TRP A 104 -2.10 -8.14 8.02
C TRP A 104 -3.00 -7.55 9.10
N SER A 105 -3.03 -8.20 10.26
CA SER A 105 -3.54 -7.57 11.47
C SER A 105 -2.72 -6.32 11.81
N VAL A 106 -3.27 -5.45 12.67
CA VAL A 106 -2.55 -4.25 13.13
C VAL A 106 -1.23 -4.64 13.81
N GLU A 107 -1.24 -5.74 14.58
CA GLU A 107 -0.04 -6.28 15.25
C GLU A 107 1.03 -6.76 14.25
N GLU A 108 0.62 -7.54 13.25
CA GLU A 108 1.53 -8.01 12.21
C GLU A 108 2.08 -6.85 11.38
N CYS A 109 1.24 -5.84 11.12
CA CYS A 109 1.65 -4.62 10.43
C CYS A 109 2.72 -3.88 11.24
N ASP A 110 2.58 -3.74 12.57
CA ASP A 110 3.57 -3.08 13.44
C ASP A 110 4.92 -3.81 13.35
N ASN A 111 4.92 -5.13 13.58
CA ASN A 111 6.13 -5.95 13.58
C ASN A 111 6.84 -5.98 12.21
N LYS A 112 6.07 -6.14 11.12
CA LYS A 112 6.62 -6.14 9.75
C LYS A 112 7.12 -4.76 9.36
N TYR A 113 6.44 -3.70 9.76
CA TYR A 113 6.86 -2.33 9.47
C TYR A 113 8.14 -1.97 10.24
N GLU A 114 8.25 -2.36 11.50
CA GLU A 114 9.47 -2.18 12.29
C GLU A 114 10.66 -2.88 11.62
N THR A 115 10.47 -4.14 11.21
CA THR A 115 11.49 -4.92 10.48
C THR A 115 11.88 -4.25 9.15
N LEU A 116 10.88 -3.87 8.34
CA LEU A 116 11.09 -3.19 7.06
C LEU A 116 11.87 -1.89 7.28
N SER A 117 11.48 -1.10 8.27
CA SER A 117 12.11 0.19 8.58
C SER A 117 13.55 0.01 9.06
N GLY A 118 13.84 -1.01 9.87
CA GLY A 118 15.20 -1.36 10.26
C GLY A 118 16.07 -1.58 9.03
N VAL A 119 15.66 -2.50 8.14
CA VAL A 119 16.42 -2.82 6.91
C VAL A 119 16.53 -1.63 5.95
N ALA A 120 15.45 -0.87 5.76
CA ALA A 120 15.40 0.25 4.83
C ALA A 120 16.25 1.44 5.29
N PHE A 121 16.30 1.70 6.60
CA PHE A 121 16.99 2.85 7.19
C PHE A 121 18.33 2.50 7.86
N HIS A 122 18.80 1.24 7.79
CA HIS A 122 20.13 0.87 8.23
C HIS A 122 21.21 1.63 7.43
N THR A 123 21.84 2.59 8.09
CA THR A 123 23.14 3.11 7.68
C THR A 123 24.17 2.03 8.01
N GLY A 124 24.82 1.43 7.01
CA GLY A 124 25.70 0.26 7.15
C GLY A 124 26.99 0.42 7.98
N LEU A 125 26.98 1.19 9.06
CA LEU A 125 28.08 1.34 10.02
C LEU A 125 27.66 0.78 11.39
N PRO A 126 28.54 0.04 12.09
CA PRO A 126 28.27 -0.43 13.44
C PRO A 126 28.02 0.75 14.40
N PRO A 127 27.13 0.61 15.40
CA PRO A 127 26.84 1.65 16.39
C PRO A 127 28.10 2.18 17.12
N GLN A 128 29.15 1.36 17.19
CA GLN A 128 30.42 1.65 17.86
C GLN A 128 31.24 2.75 17.17
N LEU A 129 31.10 2.93 15.85
CA LEU A 129 31.78 3.96 15.06
C LEU A 129 30.96 5.26 14.95
N HIS A 130 29.72 5.26 15.44
CA HIS A 130 28.80 6.40 15.39
C HIS A 130 29.16 7.52 16.37
N SER A 131 30.06 7.26 17.33
CA SER A 131 30.48 8.18 18.40
C SER A 131 31.66 9.10 18.01
N ILE A 132 32.24 8.96 16.82
CA ILE A 132 33.39 9.74 16.38
C ILE A 132 32.90 10.86 15.45
N GLY A 133 32.74 12.08 15.98
CA GLY A 133 32.13 13.22 15.28
C GLY A 133 32.78 13.60 13.93
N VAL A 134 34.07 13.30 13.75
CA VAL A 134 34.80 13.55 12.49
C VAL A 134 34.34 12.62 11.36
N ILE A 135 34.00 11.36 11.66
CA ILE A 135 33.51 10.38 10.67
C ILE A 135 32.10 10.76 10.19
N GLN A 136 31.26 11.29 11.08
CA GLN A 136 29.94 11.83 10.70
C GLN A 136 30.06 13.05 9.78
N MET A 137 30.98 13.98 10.06
CA MET A 137 31.19 15.16 9.23
C MET A 137 31.66 14.79 7.81
N ILE A 138 32.67 13.91 7.71
CA ILE A 138 33.19 13.43 6.43
C ILE A 138 32.10 12.69 5.65
N ARG A 139 31.26 11.89 6.33
CA ARG A 139 30.14 11.20 5.69
C ARG A 139 29.05 12.15 5.23
N HIS A 140 28.69 13.16 6.02
CA HIS A 140 27.71 14.18 5.61
C HIS A 140 28.18 14.91 4.36
N VAL A 141 29.46 15.30 4.30
CA VAL A 141 30.02 15.95 3.12
C VAL A 141 30.07 15.00 1.92
N ILE A 142 30.54 13.76 2.09
CA ILE A 142 30.61 12.80 0.98
C ILE A 142 29.22 12.41 0.48
N VAL A 143 28.27 12.06 1.35
CA VAL A 143 26.89 11.72 0.95
C VAL A 143 26.21 12.92 0.30
N SER A 144 26.39 14.14 0.81
CA SER A 144 25.85 15.34 0.18
C SER A 144 26.51 15.69 -1.16
N CYS A 145 27.74 15.24 -1.41
CA CYS A 145 28.49 15.56 -2.63
C CYS A 145 28.48 14.45 -3.70
N THR A 146 28.30 13.16 -3.35
CA THR A 146 28.50 12.04 -4.30
C THR A 146 27.31 11.11 -4.47
N THR A 147 26.31 11.13 -3.58
CA THR A 147 25.11 10.29 -3.72
C THR A 147 23.87 11.12 -3.43
N GLY A 148 23.06 11.40 -4.45
CA GLY A 148 21.78 12.11 -4.32
C GLY A 148 20.69 11.38 -3.51
N SER A 149 21.05 10.44 -2.63
CA SER A 149 20.14 9.78 -1.68
C SER A 149 20.84 9.41 -0.37
N ARG A 150 20.21 9.71 0.77
CA ARG A 150 20.72 9.40 2.12
C ARG A 150 20.75 7.90 2.46
N TYR A 151 19.97 7.09 1.75
CA TYR A 151 19.80 5.66 1.97
C TYR A 151 20.09 4.87 0.68
N SER A 152 20.55 3.63 0.83
CA SER A 152 20.81 2.76 -0.31
C SER A 152 19.49 2.33 -0.96
N SER A 153 19.38 2.57 -2.26
CA SER A 153 18.22 2.13 -3.07
C SER A 153 18.06 0.60 -3.06
N SER A 154 19.17 -0.15 -2.94
CA SER A 154 19.15 -1.61 -2.87
C SER A 154 18.62 -2.13 -1.52
N GLY A 155 18.90 -1.42 -0.42
CA GLY A 155 18.41 -1.77 0.92
C GLY A 155 16.89 -1.60 1.02
N ILE A 156 16.38 -0.47 0.52
CA ILE A 156 14.93 -0.20 0.46
C ILE A 156 14.22 -1.22 -0.45
N LYS A 157 14.74 -1.49 -1.66
CA LYS A 157 14.16 -2.51 -2.54
C LYS A 157 14.11 -3.87 -1.84
N LYS A 158 15.21 -4.30 -1.24
CA LYS A 158 15.28 -5.58 -0.53
C LYS A 158 14.24 -5.66 0.58
N ALA A 159 14.14 -4.63 1.43
CA ALA A 159 13.18 -4.58 2.51
C ALA A 159 11.73 -4.70 2.01
N ILE A 160 11.38 -3.92 0.98
CA ILE A 160 10.05 -3.93 0.37
C ILE A 160 9.74 -5.29 -0.26
N CYS A 161 10.64 -5.86 -1.07
CA CYS A 161 10.44 -7.17 -1.68
C CYS A 161 10.35 -8.29 -0.64
N SER A 162 11.11 -8.22 0.46
CA SER A 162 10.99 -9.18 1.56
C SER A 162 9.65 -9.10 2.29
N SER A 163 9.00 -7.93 2.32
CA SER A 163 7.70 -7.75 2.97
C SER A 163 6.52 -8.07 2.07
N PHE A 164 6.56 -7.69 0.79
CA PHE A 164 5.41 -7.76 -0.13
C PHE A 164 5.59 -8.74 -1.29
N GLY A 165 6.77 -9.33 -1.46
CA GLY A 165 7.12 -10.17 -2.61
C GLY A 165 7.57 -9.36 -3.83
N GLU A 166 8.45 -9.94 -4.64
CA GLU A 166 8.99 -9.28 -5.84
C GLU A 166 8.02 -9.33 -7.04
N ASP A 167 7.21 -10.40 -7.11
CA ASP A 167 6.26 -10.61 -8.22
C ASP A 167 4.85 -10.08 -7.95
N ALA A 168 4.59 -9.56 -6.75
CA ALA A 168 3.28 -9.03 -6.39
C ALA A 168 2.88 -7.88 -7.31
N VAL A 169 1.72 -8.01 -7.94
CA VAL A 169 1.14 -7.01 -8.84
C VAL A 169 0.18 -6.09 -8.09
N LEU A 170 0.22 -4.79 -8.41
CA LEU A 170 -0.68 -3.80 -7.81
C LEU A 170 -2.14 -4.05 -8.24
N PHE A 171 -2.33 -4.38 -9.51
CA PHE A 171 -3.62 -4.67 -10.10
C PHE A 171 -3.89 -6.17 -10.14
N GLY A 172 -5.09 -6.59 -9.76
CA GLY A 172 -5.53 -7.98 -9.91
C GLY A 172 -5.48 -8.80 -8.62
N ASN A 173 -4.73 -8.37 -7.60
CA ASN A 173 -4.91 -8.88 -6.25
C ASN A 173 -6.18 -8.25 -5.66
N ALA A 174 -7.31 -8.84 -5.99
CA ALA A 174 -8.61 -8.27 -5.74
C ALA A 174 -8.97 -8.39 -4.27
N THR A 175 -8.55 -7.37 -3.54
CA THR A 175 -8.97 -7.16 -2.17
C THR A 175 -10.33 -6.47 -2.18
N SER A 176 -11.05 -6.63 -1.09
CA SER A 176 -12.36 -5.99 -0.95
C SER A 176 -12.24 -4.46 -0.77
N THR A 177 -11.04 -3.98 -0.50
CA THR A 177 -10.73 -2.59 -0.18
C THR A 177 -10.02 -1.94 -1.36
N LYS A 178 -10.52 -0.79 -1.78
CA LYS A 178 -9.86 0.04 -2.80
C LYS A 178 -8.64 0.69 -2.17
N ILE A 179 -7.49 0.66 -2.84
CA ILE A 179 -6.24 1.24 -2.35
C ILE A 179 -5.77 2.29 -3.34
N ALA A 180 -5.37 3.46 -2.83
CA ALA A 180 -4.78 4.56 -3.58
C ALA A 180 -3.46 4.98 -2.90
N ILE A 181 -2.35 4.91 -3.63
CA ILE A 181 -1.02 5.27 -3.13
C ILE A 181 -0.53 6.48 -3.92
N THR A 182 -0.15 7.54 -3.24
CA THR A 182 0.28 8.79 -3.87
C THR A 182 1.80 8.82 -4.06
N ALA A 183 2.26 9.34 -5.18
CA ALA A 183 3.67 9.67 -5.42
C ALA A 183 3.78 10.98 -6.21
N THR A 184 4.99 11.48 -6.35
CA THR A 184 5.28 12.69 -7.13
C THR A 184 6.31 12.37 -8.21
N THR A 185 6.09 12.82 -9.44
CA THR A 185 7.07 12.65 -10.52
C THR A 185 8.28 13.58 -10.32
N THR A 186 9.44 13.13 -10.76
CA THR A 186 10.69 13.91 -10.66
C THR A 186 10.83 15.00 -11.72
N ASP A 187 10.12 14.88 -12.85
CA ASP A 187 10.25 15.77 -14.00
C ASP A 187 9.44 17.07 -13.87
N LYS A 188 8.20 16.97 -13.39
CA LYS A 188 7.21 18.06 -13.36
C LYS A 188 6.62 18.29 -11.98
N SER A 189 7.07 17.53 -10.97
CA SER A 189 6.46 17.52 -9.63
C SER A 189 4.95 17.25 -9.68
N SER A 190 4.51 16.47 -10.67
CA SER A 190 3.10 16.13 -10.84
C SER A 190 2.71 15.02 -9.87
N THR A 191 1.51 15.11 -9.30
CA THR A 191 0.97 14.06 -8.46
C THR A 191 0.55 12.85 -9.29
N VAL A 192 0.98 11.67 -8.88
CA VAL A 192 0.57 10.39 -9.43
C VAL A 192 -0.15 9.61 -8.33
N ILE A 193 -1.30 9.02 -8.67
CA ILE A 193 -2.04 8.13 -7.77
C ILE A 193 -2.07 6.75 -8.40
N PHE A 194 -1.38 5.80 -7.76
CA PHE A 194 -1.42 4.39 -8.08
C PHE A 194 -2.62 3.74 -7.40
N THR A 195 -3.42 2.95 -8.11
CA THR A 195 -4.62 2.31 -7.55
C THR A 195 -4.63 0.81 -7.79
N ASN A 196 -5.25 0.01 -6.92
CA ASN A 196 -5.52 -1.41 -7.19
C ASN A 196 -6.84 -1.65 -7.95
N TYR A 197 -7.54 -0.57 -8.31
CA TYR A 197 -8.84 -0.58 -8.96
C TYR A 197 -8.86 0.32 -10.19
N ASN A 198 -9.74 -0.02 -11.14
CA ASN A 198 -10.02 0.83 -12.29
C ASN A 198 -11.06 1.89 -11.91
N GLY A 199 -10.83 3.13 -12.33
CA GLY A 199 -11.78 4.22 -12.20
C GLY A 199 -12.35 4.65 -13.57
N PRO A 200 -13.39 5.49 -13.58
CA PRO A 200 -13.82 6.17 -14.80
C PRO A 200 -12.68 7.08 -15.32
N GLN A 201 -12.75 7.44 -16.61
CA GLN A 201 -11.83 8.43 -17.17
C GLN A 201 -11.87 9.72 -16.34
N ARG A 202 -10.68 10.22 -16.00
CA ARG A 202 -10.53 11.44 -15.20
C ARG A 202 -10.60 12.67 -16.11
N PRO A 203 -11.20 13.78 -15.65
CA PRO A 203 -11.16 15.04 -16.39
C PRO A 203 -9.72 15.49 -16.64
N VAL A 204 -9.49 16.14 -17.78
CA VAL A 204 -8.21 16.78 -18.07
C VAL A 204 -7.96 17.88 -17.03
N GLY A 205 -6.75 17.91 -16.46
CA GLY A 205 -6.36 18.93 -15.49
C GLY A 205 -6.86 18.72 -14.06
N CYS A 206 -7.28 17.51 -13.68
CA CYS A 206 -7.75 17.20 -12.32
C CYS A 206 -6.66 17.21 -11.22
N GLY A 207 -5.44 17.63 -11.54
CA GLY A 207 -4.34 17.81 -10.59
C GLY A 207 -3.51 16.56 -10.29
N TYR A 208 -3.89 15.39 -10.81
CA TYR A 208 -3.10 14.16 -10.70
C TYR A 208 -3.28 13.26 -11.92
N THR A 209 -2.36 12.31 -12.09
CA THR A 209 -2.48 11.23 -13.08
C THR A 209 -2.58 9.88 -12.39
N THR A 210 -3.21 8.92 -13.05
CA THR A 210 -3.28 7.53 -12.59
C THR A 210 -2.86 6.63 -13.74
N PRO A 211 -1.87 5.73 -13.55
CA PRO A 211 -1.52 4.74 -14.56
C PRO A 211 -2.74 3.92 -14.97
N SER A 212 -2.87 3.61 -16.26
CA SER A 212 -3.99 2.83 -16.79
C SER A 212 -3.54 1.93 -17.93
N GLY A 213 -4.40 1.00 -18.36
CA GLY A 213 -4.08 0.08 -19.44
C GLY A 213 -3.08 -1.01 -19.03
N LYS A 214 -2.21 -1.42 -19.96
CA LYS A 214 -1.26 -2.52 -19.75
C LYS A 214 -0.18 -2.16 -18.74
N ASP A 215 0.33 -0.93 -18.78
CA ASP A 215 1.36 -0.43 -17.87
C ASP A 215 0.91 -0.49 -16.40
N ALA A 216 -0.38 -0.30 -16.15
CA ALA A 216 -0.97 -0.47 -14.83
C ALA A 216 -1.06 -1.95 -14.42
N GLN A 217 -1.43 -2.84 -15.34
CA GLN A 217 -1.62 -4.26 -15.05
C GLN A 217 -0.33 -4.99 -14.66
N ASP A 218 0.79 -4.62 -15.29
CA ASP A 218 2.08 -5.26 -15.05
C ASP A 218 2.86 -4.64 -13.89
N MET A 219 2.35 -3.55 -13.31
CA MET A 219 3.01 -2.77 -12.27
C MET A 219 3.16 -3.57 -10.97
N LYS A 220 4.39 -3.62 -10.44
CA LYS A 220 4.70 -4.35 -9.21
C LYS A 220 4.49 -3.49 -7.98
N VAL A 221 4.07 -4.12 -6.90
CA VAL A 221 3.87 -3.47 -5.59
C VAL A 221 5.16 -2.80 -5.13
N TRP A 222 6.32 -3.44 -5.32
CA TRP A 222 7.59 -2.89 -4.88
C TRP A 222 8.01 -1.63 -5.64
N GLU A 223 7.61 -1.49 -6.92
CA GLU A 223 7.87 -0.29 -7.73
C GLU A 223 7.08 0.89 -7.20
N VAL A 224 5.80 0.67 -6.89
CA VAL A 224 4.90 1.66 -6.30
C VAL A 224 5.35 2.05 -4.90
N ALA A 225 5.69 1.06 -4.06
CA ALA A 225 6.20 1.28 -2.72
C ALA A 225 7.49 2.10 -2.73
N ARG A 226 8.38 1.86 -3.71
CA ARG A 226 9.59 2.69 -3.91
C ARG A 226 9.23 4.10 -4.39
N ALA A 227 8.32 4.24 -5.35
CA ALA A 227 7.93 5.54 -5.89
C ALA A 227 7.30 6.45 -4.83
N THR A 228 6.44 5.90 -3.95
CA THR A 228 5.79 6.66 -2.88
C THR A 228 6.74 7.00 -1.72
N SER A 229 7.72 6.14 -1.44
CA SER A 229 8.66 6.32 -0.32
C SER A 229 9.94 7.09 -0.68
N ALA A 230 10.16 7.36 -1.97
CA ALA A 230 11.29 8.15 -2.45
C ALA A 230 11.14 9.63 -2.06
N ALA A 231 11.64 9.98 -0.88
CA ALA A 231 11.80 11.38 -0.47
C ALA A 231 13.08 11.96 -1.11
N PRO A 232 12.99 13.04 -1.90
CA PRO A 232 14.17 13.75 -2.38
C PRO A 232 14.98 14.32 -1.19
N PRO A 233 16.32 14.50 -1.34
CA PRO A 233 17.23 14.91 -0.27
C PRO A 233 16.93 16.24 0.41
#